data_AF-A0A924V870-F1
#
_entry.id   AF-A0A924V870-F1
#
_cell.length_a   1.000
_cell.length_b   1.000
_cell.length_c   1.000
_cell.angle_alpha   90.00
_cell.angle_beta   90.00
_cell.angle_gamma   90.00
#
_symmetry.space_group_name_H-M   'P 1'
#
loop_
_entity.id
_entity.type
_entity.pdbx_description
1 polymer ?
#
loop_
_entity_poly.entity_id
_entity_poly.type
_entity_poly.pdbx_seq_one_letter_code
_entity_poly.pdbx_strand_id
1 'polypeptide(L)'
;MILDPGFNLTLRPMKYPIFFEMYKNAIKNTWTVEEVDFSTDLSDLNSKMTPSEKHLIQRLVAFFATGDSIVGNNLVLNLYKHINSPEARLYLSRQLYEEALHVQFYLTLLDN
;
A
#
# COMPACT_ATOMS: atom_id res chain seq x y z
N MET A 1 2.98 27.21 -1.69
CA MET A 1 3.83 26.12 -2.28
C MET A 1 3.38 24.75 -1.72
N ILE A 2 3.78 23.59 -2.28
CA ILE A 2 3.31 22.26 -1.80
C ILE A 2 3.65 21.98 -0.32
N LEU A 3 4.75 22.57 0.17
CA LEU A 3 5.25 22.48 1.55
C LEU A 3 4.94 23.72 2.39
N ASP A 4 4.13 24.63 1.87
CA ASP A 4 3.91 25.96 2.46
C ASP A 4 3.17 25.84 3.78
N PRO A 5 3.71 26.38 4.89
CA PRO A 5 3.13 26.19 6.20
C PRO A 5 1.73 26.82 6.28
N GLY A 6 0.71 25.97 6.44
CA GLY A 6 -0.69 26.37 6.53
C GLY A 6 -1.64 25.25 6.11
N PHE A 7 -2.89 25.29 6.58
CA PHE A 7 -3.91 24.33 6.16
C PHE A 7 -4.66 24.88 4.95
N ASN A 8 -4.44 24.28 3.78
CA ASN A 8 -5.30 24.50 2.63
C ASN A 8 -6.42 23.44 2.63
N LEU A 9 -7.61 23.85 3.07
CA LEU A 9 -8.79 22.98 3.22
C LEU A 9 -9.68 22.96 1.97
N THR A 10 -9.38 23.79 0.97
CA THR A 10 -10.17 23.94 -0.24
C THR A 10 -9.52 23.23 -1.42
N LEU A 11 -10.20 22.23 -1.99
CA LEU A 11 -9.70 21.51 -3.16
C LEU A 11 -9.76 22.36 -4.45
N ARG A 12 -10.64 23.36 -4.51
CA ARG A 12 -10.86 24.18 -5.70
C ARG A 12 -10.56 25.66 -5.42
N PRO A 13 -9.95 26.39 -6.38
CA PRO A 13 -9.36 25.87 -7.62
C PRO A 13 -8.12 25.01 -7.34
N MET A 14 -7.94 23.92 -8.10
CA MET A 14 -6.78 23.04 -7.93
C MET A 14 -5.51 23.76 -8.40
N LYS A 15 -4.48 23.72 -7.57
CA LYS A 15 -3.14 24.22 -7.90
C LYS A 15 -2.26 23.14 -8.50
N TYR A 16 -2.49 21.87 -8.12
CA TYR A 16 -1.72 20.72 -8.60
C TYR A 16 -2.65 19.60 -9.08
N PRO A 17 -3.34 19.77 -10.23
CA PRO A 17 -4.32 18.81 -10.73
C PRO A 17 -3.74 17.41 -11.02
N ILE A 18 -2.43 17.32 -11.29
CA ILE A 18 -1.73 16.04 -11.49
C ILE A 18 -1.95 15.06 -10.33
N PHE A 19 -1.90 15.52 -9.08
CA PHE A 19 -2.11 14.64 -7.92
C PHE A 19 -3.56 14.17 -7.82
N PHE A 20 -4.51 15.00 -8.25
CA PHE A 20 -5.92 14.59 -8.31
C PHE A 20 -6.15 13.53 -9.39
N GLU A 21 -5.48 13.64 -10.55
CA GLU A 21 -5.50 12.58 -11.57
C GLU A 21 -4.87 11.28 -11.06
N MET A 22 -3.74 11.36 -10.34
CA MET A 22 -3.12 10.19 -9.71
C MET A 22 -4.05 9.54 -8.68
N TYR A 23 -4.75 10.33 -7.86
CA TYR A 23 -5.77 9.85 -6.93
C TYR A 23 -6.89 9.10 -7.65
N LYS A 24 -7.45 9.67 -8.73
CA LYS A 24 -8.48 8.98 -9.54
C LYS A 24 -7.97 7.70 -10.16
N ASN A 25 -6.73 7.67 -10.64
CA ASN A 25 -6.14 6.46 -11.20
C ASN A 25 -5.92 5.38 -10.13
N ALA A 26 -5.51 5.76 -8.92
CA ALA A 26 -5.38 4.83 -7.81
C ALA A 26 -6.75 4.26 -7.36
N ILE A 27 -7.84 5.05 -7.42
CA ILE A 27 -9.19 4.50 -7.18
C ILE A 27 -9.55 3.41 -8.19
N LYS A 28 -9.20 3.59 -9.47
CA LYS A 28 -9.49 2.59 -10.53
C LYS A 28 -8.74 1.27 -10.33
N ASN A 29 -7.68 1.29 -9.53
CA ASN A 29 -6.86 0.12 -9.22
C ASN A 29 -7.23 -0.53 -7.87
N THR A 30 -8.44 -0.25 -7.35
CA THR A 30 -8.92 -0.89 -6.12
C THR A 30 -9.12 -2.39 -6.34
N TRP A 31 -8.66 -3.17 -5.38
CA TRP A 31 -8.80 -4.62 -5.27
C TRP A 31 -8.97 -4.97 -3.78
N THR A 32 -9.40 -6.19 -3.47
CA THR A 32 -9.43 -6.71 -2.09
C THR A 32 -8.68 -8.02 -1.98
N VAL A 33 -8.22 -8.37 -0.78
CA VAL A 33 -7.43 -9.60 -0.55
C VAL A 33 -8.24 -10.85 -0.92
N GLU A 34 -9.56 -10.80 -0.74
CA GLU A 34 -10.48 -11.89 -1.05
C GLU A 34 -10.63 -12.16 -2.56
N GLU A 35 -10.20 -11.23 -3.42
CA GLU A 35 -10.18 -11.42 -4.87
C GLU A 35 -9.03 -12.34 -5.33
N VAL A 36 -8.08 -12.66 -4.44
CA VAL A 36 -6.94 -13.53 -4.73
C VAL A 36 -7.15 -14.92 -4.15
N ASP A 37 -7.30 -15.92 -5.04
CA ASP A 37 -7.42 -17.33 -4.66
C ASP A 37 -6.03 -17.99 -4.56
N PHE A 38 -5.69 -18.49 -3.37
CA PHE A 38 -4.44 -19.19 -3.08
C PHE A 38 -4.57 -20.72 -3.00
N SER A 39 -5.76 -21.28 -3.26
CA SER A 39 -6.03 -22.70 -3.04
C SER A 39 -5.03 -23.62 -3.76
N THR A 40 -4.68 -23.30 -5.00
CA THR A 40 -3.68 -24.03 -5.80
C THR A 40 -2.27 -23.83 -5.29
N ASP A 41 -1.92 -22.60 -4.91
CA ASP A 41 -0.60 -22.19 -4.47
C ASP A 41 -0.23 -22.86 -3.14
N LEU A 42 -1.19 -22.98 -2.22
CA LEU A 42 -1.02 -23.70 -0.95
C LEU A 42 -0.76 -25.19 -1.18
N SER A 43 -1.42 -25.81 -2.16
CA SER A 43 -1.17 -27.21 -2.54
C SER A 43 0.26 -27.39 -3.06
N ASP A 44 0.71 -26.48 -3.92
CA ASP A 44 2.05 -26.53 -4.53
C ASP A 44 3.14 -26.25 -3.50
N LEU A 45 2.94 -25.24 -2.66
CA LEU A 45 3.82 -24.91 -1.54
C LEU A 45 3.96 -26.10 -0.58
N ASN A 46 2.90 -26.88 -0.37
CA ASN A 46 2.94 -28.05 0.51
C ASN A 46 3.55 -29.30 -0.12
N SER A 47 3.17 -29.61 -1.37
CA SER A 47 3.45 -30.92 -1.97
C SER A 47 4.59 -30.93 -2.99
N LYS A 48 4.92 -29.78 -3.61
CA LYS A 48 5.88 -29.71 -4.73
C LYS A 48 7.19 -29.03 -4.38
N MET A 49 7.23 -28.22 -3.32
CA MET A 49 8.42 -27.45 -2.95
C MET A 49 9.30 -28.16 -1.92
N THR A 50 10.61 -28.00 -2.10
CA THR A 50 11.61 -28.44 -1.13
C THR A 50 11.58 -27.57 0.15
N PRO A 51 12.08 -28.08 1.29
CA PRO A 51 12.15 -27.28 2.52
C PRO A 51 12.89 -25.95 2.36
N SER A 52 13.94 -25.91 1.54
CA SER A 52 14.73 -24.70 1.28
C SER A 52 13.96 -23.65 0.49
N GLU A 53 13.17 -24.07 -0.51
CA GLU A 53 12.31 -23.17 -1.29
C GLU A 53 11.20 -22.58 -0.43
N LYS A 54 10.53 -23.41 0.38
CA LYS A 54 9.50 -22.92 1.33
C LYS A 54 10.07 -21.91 2.31
N HIS A 55 11.25 -22.19 2.87
CA HIS A 55 11.92 -21.28 3.79
C HIS A 55 12.27 -19.93 3.12
N LEU A 56 12.71 -19.94 1.86
CA LEU A 56 12.96 -18.72 1.11
C LEU A 56 11.67 -17.91 0.91
N ILE A 57 10.59 -18.56 0.47
CA ILE A 57 9.29 -17.90 0.24
C ILE A 57 8.78 -17.26 1.53
N GLN A 58 8.78 -18.00 2.65
CA GLN A 58 8.35 -17.46 3.94
C GLN A 58 9.15 -16.23 4.36
N ARG A 59 10.48 -16.23 4.13
CA ARG A 59 11.32 -15.06 4.42
C ARG A 59 11.00 -13.87 3.52
N LEU A 60 10.71 -14.11 2.25
CA LEU A 60 10.32 -13.04 1.33
C LEU A 60 8.97 -12.44 1.73
N VAL A 61 7.98 -13.26 2.05
CA VAL A 61 6.66 -12.78 2.51
C VAL A 61 6.79 -11.96 3.80
N ALA A 62 7.53 -12.46 4.80
CA ALA A 62 7.76 -11.72 6.04
C ALA A 62 8.52 -10.40 5.81
N PHE A 63 9.48 -10.39 4.88
CA PHE A 63 10.20 -9.17 4.50
C PHE A 63 9.27 -8.13 3.87
N PHE A 64 8.41 -8.52 2.94
CA PHE A 64 7.46 -7.61 2.30
C PHE A 64 6.40 -7.09 3.26
N ALA A 65 5.82 -7.95 4.10
CA ALA A 65 4.85 -7.54 5.13
C ALA A 65 5.42 -6.46 6.05
N THR A 66 6.68 -6.63 6.48
CA THR A 66 7.38 -5.65 7.31
C THR A 66 7.73 -4.39 6.50
N GLY A 67 8.15 -4.55 5.25
CA GLY A 67 8.49 -3.45 4.34
C GLY A 67 7.35 -2.47 4.14
N ASP A 68 6.17 -2.96 3.76
CA ASP A 68 5.00 -2.10 3.50
C ASP A 68 4.48 -1.45 4.80
N SER A 69 4.59 -2.16 5.93
CA SER A 69 4.33 -1.55 7.24
C SER A 69 5.25 -0.36 7.52
N ILE A 70 6.55 -0.46 7.19
CA ILE A 70 7.51 0.64 7.35
C ILE A 70 7.16 1.80 6.40
N VAL A 71 6.80 1.51 5.15
CA VAL A 71 6.41 2.52 4.16
C VAL A 71 5.17 3.27 4.63
N GLY A 72 4.10 2.56 5.01
CA GLY A 72 2.87 3.16 5.53
C GLY A 72 3.11 4.05 6.76
N ASN A 73 3.95 3.59 7.70
CA ASN A 73 4.33 4.39 8.87
C ASN A 73 5.10 5.66 8.48
N ASN A 74 6.05 5.57 7.54
CA ASN A 74 6.78 6.74 7.06
C ASN A 74 5.86 7.74 6.32
N LEU A 75 4.89 7.24 5.56
CA LEU A 75 3.88 8.12 4.92
C LEU A 75 3.15 8.95 5.98
N VAL A 76 2.64 8.34 7.05
CA VAL A 76 1.84 9.03 8.07
C VAL A 76 2.69 9.89 9.00
N LEU A 77 3.74 9.30 9.59
CA LEU A 77 4.50 9.91 10.70
C LEU A 77 5.54 10.93 10.20
N ASN A 78 5.97 10.81 8.95
CA ASN A 78 7.04 11.62 8.40
C ASN A 78 6.60 12.46 7.20
N LEU A 79 6.11 11.85 6.12
CA LEU A 79 5.86 12.60 4.87
C LEU A 79 4.60 13.47 4.93
N TYR A 80 3.48 12.91 5.39
CA TYR A 80 2.14 13.53 5.27
C TYR A 80 2.06 14.88 5.97
N LYS A 81 2.73 15.04 7.13
CA LYS A 81 2.77 16.30 7.90
C LYS A 81 3.43 17.46 7.17
N HIS A 82 4.28 17.18 6.17
CA HIS A 82 5.00 18.20 5.41
C HIS A 82 4.27 18.62 4.13
N ILE A 83 3.30 17.84 3.67
CA ILE A 83 2.53 18.12 2.46
C ILE A 83 1.27 18.89 2.83
N ASN A 84 1.07 20.07 2.25
CA ASN A 84 -0.09 20.94 2.52
C ASN A 84 -1.05 21.09 1.32
N SER A 85 -0.70 20.54 0.15
CA SER A 85 -1.61 20.48 -1.00
C SER A 85 -2.75 19.48 -0.72
N PRO A 86 -4.03 19.89 -0.85
CA PRO A 86 -5.17 18.99 -0.69
C PRO A 86 -5.18 17.88 -1.75
N GLU A 87 -4.77 18.17 -2.99
CA GLU A 87 -4.68 17.17 -4.07
C GLU A 87 -3.65 16.07 -3.74
N ALA A 88 -2.48 16.46 -3.26
CA ALA A 88 -1.44 15.51 -2.86
C ALA A 88 -1.86 14.70 -1.62
N ARG A 89 -2.53 15.31 -0.65
CA ARG A 89 -3.07 14.59 0.52
C ARG A 89 -4.12 13.55 0.13
N LEU A 90 -4.99 13.84 -0.84
CA LEU A 90 -5.93 12.86 -1.38
C LEU A 90 -5.19 11.66 -1.96
N TYR A 91 -4.18 11.91 -2.80
CA TYR A 91 -3.38 10.82 -3.36
C TYR A 91 -2.65 10.00 -2.29
N LEU A 92 -1.98 10.66 -1.34
CA LEU A 92 -1.27 9.98 -0.25
C LEU A 92 -2.22 9.17 0.65
N SER A 93 -3.47 9.62 0.85
CA SER A 93 -4.46 8.85 1.61
C SER A 93 -4.83 7.55 0.89
N ARG A 94 -4.89 7.57 -0.45
CA ARG A 94 -5.13 6.36 -1.23
C ARG A 94 -3.91 5.44 -1.25
N GLN A 95 -2.70 6.00 -1.28
CA GLN A 95 -1.47 5.21 -1.15
C GLN A 95 -1.41 4.53 0.22
N LEU A 96 -1.70 5.23 1.31
CA LEU A 96 -1.74 4.65 2.65
C LEU A 96 -2.71 3.47 2.75
N TYR A 97 -3.87 3.58 2.10
CA TYR A 97 -4.80 2.46 2.01
C TYR A 97 -4.21 1.27 1.24
N GLU A 98 -3.49 1.49 0.12
CA GLU A 98 -2.82 0.38 -0.58
C GLU A 98 -1.79 -0.31 0.31
N GLU A 99 -0.95 0.44 1.04
CA GLU A 99 0.05 -0.17 1.93
C GLU A 99 -0.62 -1.02 3.01
N ALA A 100 -1.77 -0.58 3.54
CA ALA A 100 -2.54 -1.35 4.51
C ALA A 100 -3.11 -2.65 3.90
N LEU A 101 -3.64 -2.59 2.67
CA LEU A 101 -4.09 -3.77 1.95
C LEU A 101 -2.95 -4.74 1.65
N HIS A 102 -1.77 -4.23 1.26
CA HIS A 102 -0.60 -5.07 1.01
C HIS A 102 -0.17 -5.80 2.29
N VAL A 103 -0.14 -5.12 3.43
CA VAL A 103 0.14 -5.76 4.72
C VAL A 103 -0.88 -6.85 5.03
N GLN A 104 -2.19 -6.58 4.86
CA GLN A 104 -3.23 -7.59 5.05
C GLN A 104 -3.03 -8.80 4.13
N PHE A 105 -2.68 -8.57 2.87
CA PHE A 105 -2.42 -9.60 1.87
C PHE A 105 -1.27 -10.52 2.31
N TYR A 106 -0.11 -9.96 2.68
CA TYR A 106 1.02 -10.78 3.10
C TYR A 106 0.78 -11.52 4.43
N LEU A 107 0.03 -10.93 5.37
CA LEU A 107 -0.35 -11.63 6.60
C LEU A 107 -1.28 -12.81 6.30
N THR A 108 -2.25 -12.62 5.40
CA THR A 108 -3.13 -13.71 4.93
C THR A 108 -2.31 -14.86 4.32
N LEU A 109 -1.25 -14.55 3.58
CA LEU A 109 -0.33 -15.56 3.05
C LEU A 109 0.51 -16.28 4.12
N LEU A 110 0.79 -15.65 5.26
CA LEU A 110 1.52 -16.27 6.37
C LEU A 110 0.62 -17.11 7.28
N ASP A 111 -0.65 -16.76 7.38
CA ASP A 111 -1.63 -17.43 8.25
C ASP A 111 -2.21 -18.72 7.63
N ASN A 112 -2.02 -18.93 6.31
CA ASN A 112 -2.43 -20.13 5.57
C ASN A 112 -1.26 -21.09 5.30
#